data_AF-A0A1E1V842-F1
#
_entry.id   AF-A0A1E1V842-F1
#
_cell.length_a   1.000
_cell.length_b   1.000
_cell.length_c   1.000
_cell.angle_alpha   90.00
_cell.angle_beta   90.00
_cell.angle_gamma   90.00
#
_symmetry.space_group_name_H-M   'P 1'
#
loop_
_entity.id
_entity.type
_entity.pdbx_description
1 polymer ?
#
loop_
_entity_poly.entity_id
_entity_poly.type
_entity_poly.pdbx_seq_one_letter_code
_entity_poly.pdbx_strand_id
1 'polypeptide(L)' 'MVLLATYSDVLRAVDRVQDLTGCLEDTPEEVELIQLVAALEMWVSLRSEAEGRPLARDGSSD' A
#
# COMPACT_ATOMS: atom_id res chain seq x y z
N MET A 1 0.59 11.99 6.58
CA MET A 1 0.79 10.96 5.56
C MET A 1 1.27 9.71 6.25
N VAL A 2 0.48 8.64 6.23
CA VAL A 2 0.81 7.35 6.86
C VAL A 2 1.68 6.56 5.89
N LEU A 3 2.80 6.00 6.37
CA LEU A 3 3.68 5.13 5.59
C LEU A 3 3.69 3.74 6.22
N LEU A 4 3.39 2.72 5.42
CA LEU A 4 3.44 1.33 5.85
C LEU A 4 4.82 0.77 5.49
N ALA A 5 5.69 0.60 6.48
CA ALA A 5 7.07 0.17 6.22
C ALA A 5 7.22 -1.35 6.32
N THR A 6 6.45 -1.98 7.20
CA THR A 6 6.55 -3.41 7.49
C THR A 6 5.27 -4.15 7.14
N TYR A 7 5.38 -5.46 6.97
CA TYR A 7 4.20 -6.32 6.78
C TYR A 7 3.23 -6.24 7.97
N SER A 8 3.74 -6.08 9.20
CA SER A 8 2.92 -5.89 10.38
C SER A 8 2.13 -4.58 10.37
N ASP A 9 2.67 -3.51 9.79
CA ASP A 9 1.94 -2.25 9.61
C ASP A 9 0.80 -2.42 8.62
N VAL A 10 1.03 -3.18 7.55
CA VAL A 10 -0.01 -3.53 6.57
C VAL A 10 -1.14 -4.31 7.23
N LEU A 11 -0.84 -5.33 8.04
CA LEU A 11 -1.88 -6.10 8.75
C LEU A 11 -2.73 -5.20 9.67
N ARG A 12 -2.09 -4.32 10.44
CA ARG A 12 -2.80 -3.38 11.31
C ARG A 12 -3.64 -2.39 10.51
N ALA A 13 -3.14 -1.91 9.38
CA ALA A 13 -3.89 -1.01 8.50
C ALA A 13 -5.11 -1.72 7.91
N VAL A 14 -4.99 -2.98 7.51
CA VAL A 14 -6.11 -3.79 7.00
C VAL A 14 -7.17 -4.02 8.08
N ASP A 15 -6.79 -4.42 9.28
CA ASP A 15 -7.73 -4.56 10.40
C ASP A 15 -8.45 -3.23 10.68
N ARG A 16 -7.70 -2.11 10.70
CA ARG A 16 -8.29 -0.79 10.95
C ARG A 16 -9.26 -0.36 9.85
N VAL A 17 -8.99 -0.68 8.59
CA VAL A 17 -9.92 -0.45 7.47
C VAL A 17 -11.23 -1.23 7.66
N GLN A 18 -11.15 -2.47 8.14
CA GLN A 18 -12.37 -3.25 8.44
C GLN A 18 -13.20 -2.59 9.53
N ASP A 19 -12.57 -2.09 10.59
CA ASP A 19 -13.27 -1.37 11.68
C ASP A 19 -13.94 -0.07 11.22
N LEU A 20 -13.37 0.60 10.21
CA LEU A 20 -13.87 1.86 9.66
C LEU A 20 -14.91 1.67 8.54
N THR A 21 -15.14 0.43 8.09
CA THR A 21 -16.04 0.15 6.97
C THR A 21 -17.49 0.51 7.35
N GLY A 22 -18.11 1.41 6.58
CA GLY A 22 -19.45 1.91 6.86
C GLY A 22 -19.49 3.11 7.82
N CYS A 23 -18.35 3.78 8.05
CA CYS A 23 -18.34 5.08 8.72
C CYS A 23 -19.21 6.10 7.97
N LEU A 24 -19.65 7.13 8.68
CA LEU A 24 -20.44 8.22 8.09
C LEU A 24 -19.55 9.14 7.25
N GLU A 25 -20.13 9.77 6.25
CA GLU A 25 -19.47 10.79 5.43
C GLU A 25 -19.10 12.04 6.26
N ASP A 26 -18.07 12.75 5.83
CA ASP A 26 -17.52 13.97 6.44
C ASP A 26 -17.06 13.79 7.90
N THR A 27 -16.72 12.56 8.28
CA THR A 27 -16.22 12.23 9.62
C THR A 27 -14.70 12.05 9.65
N PRO A 28 -14.06 12.24 10.83
CA PRO A 28 -12.65 11.88 11.02
C PRO A 28 -12.33 10.43 10.63
N GLU A 29 -13.28 9.52 10.85
CA GLU A 29 -13.21 8.11 10.48
C GLU A 29 -13.09 7.90 8.97
N GLU A 30 -13.85 8.65 8.16
CA GLU A 30 -13.72 8.61 6.70
C GLU A 30 -12.36 9.13 6.25
N VAL A 31 -11.88 10.22 6.85
CA VAL A 31 -10.54 10.77 6.55
C VAL A 31 -9.45 9.75 6.89
N GLU A 32 -9.58 9.04 8.01
CA GLU A 32 -8.66 7.97 8.40
C GLU A 32 -8.70 6.80 7.39
N LEU A 33 -9.90 6.37 6.99
CA LEU A 33 -10.11 5.31 6.01
C LEU A 33 -9.43 5.65 4.67
N ILE A 34 -9.64 6.86 4.15
CA ILE A 34 -9.01 7.34 2.91
C ILE A 34 -7.48 7.30 3.02
N GLN A 35 -6.93 7.75 4.16
CA GLN A 35 -5.48 7.75 4.37
C GLN A 35 -4.89 6.34 4.44
N LEU A 36 -5.59 5.40 5.08
CA LEU A 36 -5.14 4.01 5.19
C LEU A 36 -5.18 3.30 3.84
N VAL A 37 -6.25 3.48 3.06
CA VAL A 37 -6.36 2.91 1.71
C VAL A 37 -5.25 3.45 0.80
N ALA A 38 -5.02 4.77 0.79
CA ALA A 38 -3.94 5.37 0.00
C ALA A 38 -2.54 4.83 0.40
N ALA A 39 -2.31 4.62 1.70
CA ALA A 39 -1.05 4.06 2.19
C ALA A 39 -0.86 2.59 1.78
N LEU A 40 -1.93 1.80 1.75
CA LEU A 40 -1.92 0.41 1.27
C LEU A 40 -1.64 0.34 -0.23
N GLU A 41 -2.28 1.17 -1.05
CA GLU A 41 -2.04 1.25 -2.50
C GLU A 41 -0.58 1.62 -2.83
N MET A 42 -0.03 2.60 -2.09
CA MET A 42 1.35 3.00 -2.23
C MET A 42 2.31 1.86 -1.89
N TRP A 43 2.04 1.13 -0.81
CA TRP A 43 2.86 -0.02 -0.41
C TRP A 43 2.88 -1.12 -1.48
N VAL A 44 1.71 -1.44 -2.06
CA VAL A 44 1.61 -2.42 -3.16
C VAL A 44 2.40 -1.95 -4.38
N SER A 45 2.26 -0.67 -4.74
CA SER A 45 2.93 -0.09 -5.90
C SER A 45 4.46 -0.17 -5.78
N LEU A 46 5.00 0.20 -4.62
CA LEU A 46 6.45 0.13 -4.34
C LEU A 46 7.02 -1.30 -4.44
N ARG A 47 6.23 -2.31 -4.10
CA ARG A 47 6.63 -3.72 -4.14
C ARG A 47 6.56 -4.28 -5.56
N SER A 48 5.53 -3.89 -6.32
CA SER A 48 5.40 -4.23 -7.74
C SER A 48 6.57 -3.67 -8.57
N GLU A 49 6.98 -2.43 -8.33
CA GLU A 49 8.14 -1.82 -8.99
C GLU A 49 9.47 -2.49 -8.61
N ALA A 50 9.57 -3.02 -7.38
CA ALA A 50 10.75 -3.77 -6.95
C ALA A 50 10.91 -5.11 -7.67
N GLU A 51 9.81 -5.78 -8.03
CA GLU A 51 9.80 -7.05 -8.77
C GLU A 51 9.88 -6.87 -10.29
N GLY A 52 9.56 -5.68 -10.80
CA GLY A 52 9.51 -5.37 -12.23
C GLY A 52 10.83 -4.99 -12.91
N ARG A 53 12.00 -5.07 -12.25
CA ARG A 53 13.29 -4.68 -12.87
C ARG A 53 13.79 -5.81 -13.79
N PRO A 54 13.75 -5.67 -15.13
CA PRO A 54 14.33 -6.67 -16.01
C PRO A 54 15.85 -6.61 -15.86
N LEU A 55 16.47 -7.74 -15.51
CA LEU A 55 17.91 -7.91 -15.68
C LEU A 55 18.20 -7.66 -17.17
N ALA A 56 18.85 -6.55 -17.48
CA ALA A 56 19.30 -6.25 -18.83
C ALA A 56 20.09 -7.48 -19.30
N ARG A 57 19.54 -8.14 -20.32
CA ARG A 57 20.09 -9.31 -20.99
C ARG A 57 21.53 -8.95 -21.38
N ASP A 58 22.51 -9.57 -20.73
CA ASP A 58 23.90 -9.47 -21.16
C ASP A 58 23.96 -9.84 -22.64
N GLY A 59 24.41 -8.88 -23.44
CA GLY A 59 24.69 -9.09 -24.84
C GLY A 59 25.82 -10.11 -24.95
N SER A 60 25.50 -11.33 -25.36
CA SER A 60 26.46 -12.26 -25.93
C SER A 60 25.84 -12.80 -27.21
N SER A 61 26.08 -12.07 -28.29
CA SER A 61 26.04 -12.63 -29.64
C SER A 61 27.44 -13.17 -29.91
N ASP A 62 27.57 -14.49 -29.95
CA ASP A 62 28.62 -15.18 -30.70
C ASP A 62 28.01 -15.77 -31.98
#